data_AF-A0A2Z7AUA2-F1
#
_entry.id   AF-A0A2Z7AUA2-F1
#
_cell.length_a   1.000
_cell.length_b   1.000
_cell.length_c   1.000
_cell.angle_alpha   90.00
_cell.angle_beta   90.00
_cell.angle_gamma   90.00
#
_symmetry.space_group_name_H-M   'P 1'
#
loop_
_entity.id
_entity.type
_entity.pdbx_description
1 polymer ?
#
loop_
_entity_poly.entity_id
_entity_poly.type
_entity_poly.pdbx_seq_one_letter_code
_entity_poly.pdbx_strand_id
1 'polypeptide(L)' 'MIIEALVEEKASLFQTIQGLQEENGAPAPFDDEWEQEPEEDPEGEELEDIPMGDG' A
#
# COMPACT_ATOMS: atom_id res chain seq x y z
N MET A 1 3.63 -15.96 6.06
CA MET A 1 2.16 -15.72 5.95
C MET A 1 1.93 -14.72 4.83
N ILE A 2 0.74 -14.66 4.21
CA ILE A 2 0.47 -13.73 3.09
C ILE A 2 0.67 -12.27 3.53
N ILE A 3 0.24 -11.94 4.75
CA ILE A 3 0.35 -10.60 5.34
C ILE A 3 1.82 -10.14 5.41
N GLU A 4 2.74 -10.99 5.85
CA GLU A 4 4.17 -10.65 5.95
C GLU A 4 4.77 -10.34 4.57
N ALA A 5 4.41 -11.12 3.54
CA ALA A 5 4.87 -10.88 2.17
C ALA A 5 4.33 -9.57 1.59
N LEU A 6 3.07 -9.22 1.92
CA LEU A 6 2.47 -7.95 1.52
C LEU A 6 3.11 -6.75 2.24
N VAL A 7 3.49 -6.90 3.51
CA VAL A 7 4.21 -5.86 4.25
C VAL A 7 5.59 -5.59 3.63
N GLU A 8 6.31 -6.65 3.24
CA GLU A 8 7.60 -6.55 2.56
C GLU A 8 7.48 -5.92 1.17
N GLU A 9 6.47 -6.35 0.38
CA GLU A 9 6.20 -5.77 -0.94
C GLU A 9 5.82 -4.27 -0.84
N LYS A 10 4.96 -3.91 0.12
CA LYS A 10 4.63 -2.51 0.43
C LYS A 10 5.90 -1.70 0.67
N ALA A 11 6.79 -2.16 1.55
CA ALA A 11 8.04 -1.46 1.86
C ALA A 11 8.95 -1.27 0.62
N SER A 12 9.10 -2.32 -0.20
CA SER A 12 9.89 -2.26 -1.43
C SER A 12 9.30 -1.28 -2.46
N LEU A 13 7.97 -1.21 -2.55
CA LEU A 13 7.27 -0.30 -3.44
C LEU A 13 7.47 1.16 -3.02
N PHE A 14 7.34 1.44 -1.72
CA PHE A 14 7.59 2.78 -1.17
C PHE A 14 9.00 3.27 -1.48
N GLN A 15 10.02 2.43 -1.27
CA GLN A 15 11.40 2.78 -1.59
C GLN A 15 11.58 3.13 -3.08
N THR A 16 10.98 2.33 -3.97
CA THR A 16 11.06 2.55 -5.43
C THR A 16 10.43 3.89 -5.81
N ILE A 17 9.26 4.19 -5.26
CA ILE A 17 8.51 5.41 -5.53
C ILE A 17 9.26 6.66 -5.03
N GLN A 18 9.85 6.60 -3.82
CA GLN A 18 10.66 7.69 -3.28
C GLN A 18 11.88 7.98 -4.17
N GLY A 19 12.59 6.94 -4.61
CA GLY A 19 13.72 7.10 -5.53
C GLY A 19 13.32 7.75 -6.86
N LEU A 20 12.17 7.38 -7.42
CA LEU A 20 11.64 8.00 -8.65
C LEU A 20 11.24 9.48 -8.43
N GLN A 21 10.72 9.84 -7.27
CA GLN A 21 10.35 11.23 -6.97
C GLN A 21 11.57 12.11 -6.79
N GLU A 22 12.59 11.60 -6.12
CA GLU A 22 13.89 12.27 -6.00
C GLU A 22 14.51 12.53 -7.38
N GLU A 23 14.51 11.52 -8.27
CA GLU A 23 15.00 11.66 -9.63
C GLU A 23 14.20 12.69 -10.45
N ASN A 24 12.87 12.67 -10.32
CA ASN A 24 11.98 13.56 -11.08
C ASN A 24 11.88 14.98 -10.48
N GLY A 25 12.50 15.25 -9.32
CA GLY A 25 12.36 16.51 -8.58
C GLY A 25 10.91 16.80 -8.15
N ALA A 26 10.10 15.74 -8.05
CA ALA A 26 8.72 15.86 -7.62
C ALA A 26 8.68 16.07 -6.10
N PRO A 27 7.79 16.94 -5.59
CA PRO A 27 7.50 16.93 -4.16
C PRO A 27 7.03 15.53 -3.77
N ALA A 28 7.45 15.04 -2.60
CA ALA A 28 7.00 13.75 -2.08
C ALA A 28 5.46 13.78 -2.01
N PRO A 29 4.75 12.91 -2.76
CA PRO A 29 3.29 12.79 -2.75
C PRO A 29 2.82 11.72 -1.75
N PHE A 30 3.74 10.97 -1.16
CA PHE A 30 3.45 10.08 -0.03
C PHE A 30 3.91 10.80 1.23
N ASP A 31 2.97 11.49 1.87
CA ASP A 31 3.17 12.09 3.18
C ASP A 31 3.18 11.00 4.27
N ASP A 32 3.65 11.37 5.47
CA ASP A 32 3.68 10.51 6.67
C ASP A 32 2.28 9.92 7.02
N GLU A 33 1.20 10.48 6.46
CA GLU A 33 -0.16 9.95 6.59
C GLU A 33 -0.34 8.54 6.02
N TRP A 34 0.43 8.13 5.00
CA TRP A 34 0.38 6.76 4.45
C TRP A 34 1.08 5.71 5.33
N GLU A 35 1.96 6.16 6.23
CA GLU A 35 2.61 5.31 7.22
C GLU A 35 1.74 5.08 8.45
N GLN A 36 0.66 5.86 8.62
CA GLN A 36 -0.32 5.57 9.65
C GLN A 36 -1.00 4.24 9.30
N GLU A 37 -1.11 3.36 10.29
CA GLU A 37 -2.02 2.22 10.16
C GLU A 37 -3.39 2.79 9.78
N PRO A 38 -4.09 2.20 8.80
CA PRO A 38 -5.47 2.55 8.60
C PRO A 38 -6.15 2.36 9.95
N GLU A 39 -6.87 3.38 10.44
CA GLU A 39 -7.79 3.16 11.54
C GLU A 39 -8.65 1.97 11.12
N GLU A 40 -8.64 0.89 11.90
CA GLU A 40 -9.45 -0.30 11.61
C GLU A 40 -10.90 0.17 11.61
N ASP A 41 -11.42 0.47 10.43
CA ASP A 41 -12.84 0.72 10.25
C ASP A 41 -13.51 -0.61 10.55
N PRO A 42 -14.37 -0.72 11.58
CA PRO A 42 -15.12 -1.95 11.84
C PRO A 42 -16.03 -2.35 10.66
N GLU A 43 -16.21 -1.47 9.67
CA GLU A 43 -16.88 -1.78 8.39
C GLU A 43 -15.93 -2.39 7.32
N GLY A 44 -14.62 -2.46 7.59
CA GLY A 44 -13.58 -2.99 6.70
C GLY A 44 -13.50 -4.52 6.57
N GLU A 45 -14.48 -5.26 7.09
CA GLU A 45 -14.58 -6.72 6.93
C GLU A 45 -15.34 -7.17 5.65
N GLU A 46 -15.75 -6.27 4.75
CA GLU A 46 -16.30 -6.66 3.43
C GLU A 46 -15.22 -6.69 2.33
N LEU A 47 -14.21 -7.56 2.46
CA LEU A 47 -13.47 -8.08 1.29
C LEU A 47 -14.29 -9.18 0.57
N GLU A 48 -15.61 -9.04 0.53
CA GLU A 48 -16.54 -10.06 0.02
C GLU A 48 -16.76 -9.98 -1.51
N ASP A 49 -16.27 -8.92 -2.18
CA ASP A 49 -16.57 -8.63 -3.58
C ASP A 49 -15.34 -8.47 -4.49
N ILE A 50 -14.24 -9.19 -4.21
CA ILE A 50 -13.26 -9.46 -5.29
C ILE A 50 -13.78 -10.68 -6.04
N PRO A 51 -14.42 -10.55 -7.22
CA PRO A 51 -14.85 -11.71 -7.96
C PRO A 51 -13.62 -12.54 -8.32
N MET A 52 -13.51 -13.71 -7.69
CA MET A 52 -12.57 -14.73 -8.10
C MET A 52 -13.03 -15.20 -9.47
N GLY A 53 -12.47 -14.59 -10.52
CA GLY A 53 -12.84 -14.87 -11.91
C GLY A 53 -12.67 -16.36 -12.19
N ASP A 54 -13.79 -17.04 -12.40
CA ASP A 54 -13.80 -18.44 -12.83
C ASP A 54 -13.47 -18.44 -14.34
N GLY A 55 -12.38 -19.12 -14.69
CA GLY A 55 -11.86 -19.20 -16.06
C GLY A 55 -12.55 -20.23 -16.93
#